data_AF-A0A915DK25-F1
#
_entry.id   AF-A0A915DK25-F1
#
_cell.length_a   1.000
_cell.length_b   1.000
_cell.length_c   1.000
_cell.angle_alpha   90.00
_cell.angle_beta   90.00
_cell.angle_gamma   90.00
#
_symmetry.space_group_name_H-M   'P 1'
#
loop_
_entity.id
_entity.type
_entity.pdbx_description
1 polymer ?
#
loop_
_entity_poly.entity_id
_entity_poly.type
_entity_poly.pdbx_seq_one_letter_code
_entity_poly.pdbx_strand_id
1 'polypeptide(L)'
;MMNKNSNVFAVFIPDSPDKKTFKEFKEVKEFLDSPDGRKEGTRFKRCADNEELDSFYADSLNDEKTPKKSAVIEPVTPYKSLPSYRFTDLRMAIEKKRNEDFDKLLKENPRFLVNTNNDLPTIVQEGYRYNALHISCRSSNFYVAKRILDFACDYNWLTDAYGTDAGVKERSEVFLDALLNTPDLIENNTPLHYACKFAQLDIVKLLTGFPTCKREQRNKYNEAPLDMLCRGSKEVLKKKRNYARKLHFVSLIFLLI
;
A
#
# COMPACT_ATOMS: atom_id res chain seq x y z
N MET A 1 36.63 19.64 -18.91
CA MET A 1 36.33 18.25 -18.52
C MET A 1 36.23 18.19 -17.01
N MET A 2 35.01 18.11 -16.47
CA MET A 2 34.76 17.91 -15.04
C MET A 2 33.92 16.63 -14.86
N ASN A 3 34.26 15.87 -13.81
CA ASN A 3 33.95 14.46 -13.57
C ASN A 3 32.47 14.07 -13.74
N LYS A 4 32.25 12.95 -14.45
CA LYS A 4 31.08 12.09 -14.30
C LYS A 4 31.21 11.28 -13.01
N ASN A 5 30.12 11.13 -12.26
CA ASN A 5 29.93 10.35 -11.02
C ASN A 5 30.37 10.99 -9.70
N SER A 6 29.60 11.99 -9.25
CA SER A 6 29.36 12.18 -7.82
C SER A 6 27.86 12.36 -7.60
N ASN A 7 27.21 11.41 -6.94
CA ASN A 7 25.83 11.58 -6.46
C ASN A 7 25.81 12.83 -5.57
N VAL A 8 24.98 13.82 -5.90
CA VAL A 8 24.83 15.06 -5.13
C VAL A 8 23.41 15.20 -4.63
N PHE A 9 23.25 15.82 -3.47
CA PHE A 9 21.95 16.18 -2.92
C PHE A 9 21.67 17.63 -3.25
N ALA A 10 20.68 17.86 -4.10
CA ALA A 10 20.17 19.17 -4.45
C ALA A 10 19.16 19.63 -3.41
N VAL A 11 19.21 20.91 -3.03
CA VAL A 11 18.25 21.53 -2.12
C VAL A 11 17.73 22.82 -2.74
N PHE A 12 16.41 22.89 -2.88
CA PHE A 12 15.68 24.06 -3.35
C PHE A 12 15.10 24.81 -2.15
N ILE A 13 15.22 26.13 -2.17
CA ILE A 13 14.70 27.06 -1.16
C ILE A 13 13.85 28.09 -1.92
N PRO A 14 12.54 28.21 -1.66
CA PRO A 14 11.63 29.09 -2.42
C PRO A 14 12.09 30.54 -2.54
N ASP A 15 12.64 31.13 -1.47
CA ASP A 15 13.06 32.54 -1.44
C ASP A 15 14.53 32.77 -1.81
N SER A 16 15.25 31.76 -2.32
CA SER A 16 16.67 31.88 -2.67
C SER A 16 16.90 31.46 -4.12
N PRO A 17 17.51 32.32 -4.95
CA PRO A 17 17.89 31.95 -6.31
C PRO A 17 19.09 30.98 -6.35
N ASP A 18 19.70 30.67 -5.20
CA ASP A 18 20.93 29.91 -5.14
C ASP A 18 20.68 28.39 -5.18
N LYS A 19 21.29 27.73 -6.17
CA LYS A 19 21.31 26.26 -6.27
C LYS A 19 22.24 25.68 -5.20
N LYS A 20 21.67 25.14 -4.11
CA LYS A 20 22.46 24.56 -3.02
C LYS A 20 22.62 23.05 -3.18
N THR A 21 23.86 22.57 -3.22
CA THR A 21 24.16 21.14 -3.36
C THR A 21 25.09 20.64 -2.26
N PHE A 22 24.87 19.41 -1.82
CA PHE A 22 25.65 18.72 -0.78
C PHE A 22 26.17 17.38 -1.30
N LYS A 23 27.30 16.92 -0.79
CA LYS A 23 27.87 15.63 -1.19
C LYS A 23 27.46 14.51 -0.25
N GLU A 24 27.24 14.82 1.02
CA GLU A 24 26.84 13.85 2.03
C GLU A 24 25.42 14.13 2.55
N PHE A 25 24.68 13.05 2.82
CA PHE A 25 23.34 13.15 3.39
C PHE A 25 23.33 13.78 4.79
N LYS A 26 24.44 13.64 5.54
CA LYS A 26 24.58 14.24 6.88
C LYS A 26 24.51 15.77 6.82
N GLU A 27 25.16 16.37 5.82
CA GLU A 27 25.15 17.83 5.60
C GLU A 27 23.75 18.32 5.23
N VAL A 28 22.99 17.54 4.44
CA VAL A 28 21.59 17.84 4.11
C VAL A 28 20.73 17.85 5.36
N LYS A 29 20.91 16.87 6.26
CA LYS A 29 20.14 16.78 7.49
C LYS A 29 20.43 17.96 8.42
N GLU A 30 21.70 18.32 8.60
CA GLU A 30 22.11 19.50 9.35
C GLU A 30 21.54 20.80 8.73
N PHE A 31 21.50 20.88 7.40
CA PHE A 31 20.88 21.99 6.70
C PHE A 31 19.36 22.06 6.91
N LEU A 32 18.64 20.94 6.85
CA LEU A 32 17.19 20.89 7.09
C LEU A 32 16.81 21.31 8.53
N ASP A 33 17.74 21.17 9.47
CA ASP A 33 17.57 21.65 10.84
C ASP A 33 17.88 23.15 11.02
N SER A 34 18.44 23.81 10.01
CA SER A 34 18.71 25.26 10.00
C SER A 34 17.45 26.11 9.74
N PRO A 35 17.47 27.43 10.04
CA PRO A 35 16.36 28.34 9.75
C PRO A 35 15.94 28.36 8.28
N ASP A 36 16.88 28.22 7.35
CA ASP A 36 16.60 28.17 5.91
C ASP A 36 16.03 26.81 5.47
N GLY A 37 16.48 25.72 6.11
CA GLY A 37 15.99 24.38 5.85
C GLY A 37 14.53 24.15 6.25
N ARG A 38 14.06 24.88 7.28
CA ARG A 38 12.69 24.80 7.81
C ARG A 38 11.68 25.70 7.10
N LYS A 39 12.10 26.48 6.10
CA LYS A 39 11.17 27.29 5.31
C LYS A 39 10.16 26.38 4.60
N GLU A 40 8.90 26.81 4.63
CA GLU A 40 7.83 26.10 3.95
C GLU A 40 8.10 26.07 2.44
N GLY A 41 8.11 24.89 1.84
CA GLY A 41 8.46 24.70 0.43
C GLY A 41 9.93 24.35 0.16
N THR A 42 10.80 24.28 1.19
CA THR A 42 12.15 23.73 1.03
C THR A 42 12.08 22.25 0.67
N ARG A 43 12.77 21.85 -0.40
CA ARG A 43 12.77 20.47 -0.93
C ARG A 43 14.20 20.00 -1.16
N PHE A 44 14.44 18.70 -1.06
CA PHE A 44 15.71 18.11 -1.47
C PHE A 44 15.51 16.86 -2.31
N LYS A 45 16.46 16.60 -3.22
CA LYS A 45 16.51 15.40 -4.05
C LYS A 45 17.95 14.94 -4.20
N ARG A 46 18.17 13.63 -4.23
CA ARG A 46 19.46 13.06 -4.62
C ARG A 46 19.48 12.94 -6.15
N CYS A 47 20.42 13.61 -6.80
CA CYS A 47 20.61 13.61 -8.24
C CYS A 47 21.86 12.79 -8.61
N ALA A 48 21.72 11.94 -9.62
CA ALA A 48 22.80 11.09 -10.13
C ALA A 48 23.71 11.84 -11.13
N ASP A 49 23.17 12.86 -11.81
CA ASP A 49 23.87 13.67 -12.80
C ASP A 49 23.39 15.13 -12.81
N ASN A 50 24.03 15.94 -13.67
CA ASN A 50 23.71 17.36 -13.81
C ASN A 50 22.36 17.60 -14.52
N GLU A 51 21.85 16.65 -15.32
CA GLU A 51 20.56 16.80 -15.99
C GLU A 51 19.41 16.65 -14.97
N GLU A 52 19.49 15.69 -14.06
CA GLU A 52 18.57 15.54 -12.94
C GLU A 52 18.62 16.72 -11.97
N LEU A 53 19.82 17.32 -11.81
CA LEU A 53 20.00 18.50 -10.98
C LEU A 53 19.28 19.71 -11.58
N ASP A 54 19.48 19.97 -12.86
CA ASP A 54 18.85 21.10 -13.54
C ASP A 54 17.33 20.92 -13.68
N SER A 55 16.86 19.70 -13.94
CA SER A 55 15.44 19.35 -13.91
C SER A 55 14.81 19.63 -12.53
N PHE A 56 15.48 19.25 -11.44
CA PHE A 56 14.96 19.47 -10.09
C PHE A 56 14.76 20.97 -9.78
N TYR A 57 15.70 21.83 -10.16
CA TYR A 57 15.55 23.28 -9.96
C TYR A 57 14.52 23.90 -10.89
N ALA A 58 14.45 23.45 -12.15
CA ALA A 58 13.44 23.94 -13.10
C ALA A 58 12.01 23.60 -12.67
N ASP A 59 11.78 22.38 -12.19
CA ASP A 59 10.49 21.93 -11.67
C ASP A 59 10.09 22.71 -10.42
N SER A 60 11.05 22.94 -9.51
CA SER A 60 10.80 23.65 -8.25
C SER A 60 10.46 25.14 -8.46
N LEU A 61 11.01 25.78 -9.51
CA LEU A 61 10.69 27.16 -9.88
C LEU A 61 9.35 27.31 -10.62
N ASN A 62 8.89 26.25 -11.30
CA ASN A 62 7.59 26.25 -11.98
C ASN A 62 6.42 26.06 -11.03
N ASP A 63 6.62 25.43 -9.87
CA ASP A 63 5.61 25.29 -8.81
C ASP A 63 5.15 26.67 -8.28
N GLU A 64 6.05 27.67 -8.20
CA GLU A 64 5.70 29.04 -7.74
C GLU A 64 4.83 29.85 -8.72
N LYS A 65 4.86 29.54 -10.03
CA LYS A 65 4.13 30.31 -11.05
C LYS A 65 2.74 29.78 -11.36
N THR A 66 2.33 28.68 -10.75
CA THR A 66 0.95 28.22 -10.85
C THR A 66 0.05 29.05 -9.93
N PRO A 67 -1.08 29.57 -10.41
CA PRO A 67 -2.02 30.26 -9.53
C PRO A 67 -2.41 29.29 -8.43
N LYS A 68 -2.22 29.71 -7.16
CA LYS A 68 -2.55 28.96 -5.95
C LYS A 68 -3.79 28.11 -6.24
N LYS A 69 -3.58 26.81 -6.51
CA LYS A 69 -4.69 25.86 -6.50
C LYS A 69 -5.32 26.08 -5.15
N SER A 70 -6.56 26.56 -5.18
CA SER A 70 -7.45 26.69 -4.05
C SER A 70 -7.04 25.66 -3.02
N ALA A 71 -6.61 26.12 -1.84
CA ALA A 71 -6.27 25.27 -0.72
C ALA A 71 -7.28 24.12 -0.73
N VAL A 72 -6.83 22.94 -1.14
CA VAL A 72 -7.57 21.73 -0.86
C VAL A 72 -7.55 21.76 0.65
N ILE A 73 -8.68 22.15 1.23
CA ILE A 73 -8.92 22.02 2.65
C ILE A 73 -8.63 20.56 2.88
N GLU A 74 -7.43 20.24 3.40
CA GLU A 74 -7.15 18.88 3.81
C GLU A 74 -8.32 18.52 4.72
N PRO A 75 -9.09 17.47 4.42
CA PRO A 75 -10.11 17.04 5.35
C PRO A 75 -9.38 16.90 6.69
N VAL A 76 -9.89 17.56 7.72
CA VAL A 76 -9.33 17.48 9.08
C VAL A 76 -9.51 16.02 9.50
N THR A 77 -8.55 15.18 9.12
CA THR A 77 -8.68 13.74 9.35
C THR A 77 -8.67 13.54 10.87
N PRO A 78 -9.65 12.81 11.44
CA PRO A 78 -9.76 12.68 12.91
C PRO A 78 -8.54 12.00 13.54
N TYR A 79 -7.73 11.31 12.72
CA TYR A 79 -6.66 10.43 13.15
C TYR A 79 -5.30 10.90 12.65
N LYS A 80 -4.37 11.08 13.60
CA LYS A 80 -2.96 11.39 13.31
C LYS A 80 -2.29 10.24 12.55
N SER A 81 -1.23 10.57 11.80
CA SER A 81 -0.41 9.59 11.12
C SER A 81 0.25 8.62 12.12
N LEU A 82 0.41 7.36 11.70
CA LEU A 82 0.98 6.31 12.52
C LEU A 82 2.50 6.22 12.26
N PRO A 83 3.33 6.16 13.32
CA PRO A 83 4.76 5.92 13.17
C PRO A 83 5.03 4.48 12.71
N SER A 84 6.13 4.28 11.97
CA SER A 84 6.41 3.02 11.25
C SER A 84 6.43 1.76 12.13
N TYR A 85 6.85 1.86 13.40
CA TYR A 85 6.89 0.71 14.32
C TYR A 85 5.49 0.13 14.60
N ARG A 86 4.43 0.96 14.57
CA ARG A 86 3.06 0.52 14.83
C ARG A 86 2.55 -0.44 13.75
N PHE A 87 3.00 -0.28 12.50
CA PHE A 87 2.69 -1.23 11.43
C PHE A 87 3.34 -2.60 11.65
N THR A 88 4.46 -2.64 12.40
CA THR A 88 5.06 -3.91 12.83
C THR A 88 4.15 -4.63 13.82
N ASP A 89 3.52 -3.91 14.77
CA ASP A 89 2.54 -4.49 15.71
C ASP A 89 1.36 -5.10 14.94
N LEU A 90 0.79 -4.36 14.00
CA LEU A 90 -0.30 -4.84 13.15
C LEU A 90 0.11 -6.09 12.37
N ARG A 91 1.28 -6.06 11.70
CA ARG A 91 1.81 -7.21 10.97
C ARG A 91 1.93 -8.43 11.88
N MET A 92 2.51 -8.26 13.06
CA MET A 92 2.69 -9.35 14.02
C MET A 92 1.37 -9.91 14.52
N ALA A 93 0.37 -9.05 14.79
CA ALA A 93 -0.96 -9.49 15.19
C ALA A 93 -1.60 -10.38 14.12
N ILE A 94 -1.51 -9.97 12.84
CA ILE A 94 -2.05 -10.74 11.71
C ILE A 94 -1.31 -12.07 11.53
N GLU A 95 0.03 -12.03 11.44
CA GLU A 95 0.87 -13.21 11.18
C GLU A 95 0.78 -14.25 12.29
N LYS A 96 0.67 -13.81 13.56
CA LYS A 96 0.56 -14.68 14.73
C LYS A 96 -0.89 -15.02 15.09
N LYS A 97 -1.87 -14.58 14.29
CA LYS A 97 -3.31 -14.82 14.48
C LYS A 97 -3.83 -14.33 15.84
N ARG A 98 -3.27 -13.22 16.33
CA ARG A 98 -3.76 -12.51 17.52
C ARG A 98 -4.87 -11.56 17.10
N ASN A 99 -6.04 -12.12 16.86
CA ASN A 99 -7.18 -11.41 16.28
C ASN A 99 -7.69 -10.27 17.19
N GLU A 100 -7.65 -10.47 18.50
CA GLU A 100 -8.01 -9.44 19.49
C GLU A 100 -7.08 -8.23 19.43
N ASP A 101 -5.76 -8.45 19.30
CA ASP A 101 -4.78 -7.38 19.13
C ASP A 101 -5.05 -6.60 17.83
N PHE A 102 -5.38 -7.29 16.75
CA PHE A 102 -5.75 -6.67 15.48
C PHE A 102 -6.98 -5.76 15.62
N ASP A 103 -8.07 -6.26 16.23
CA ASP A 103 -9.28 -5.45 16.43
C ASP A 103 -9.01 -4.26 17.37
N LYS A 104 -8.19 -4.44 18.41
CA LYS A 104 -7.78 -3.36 19.32
C LYS A 104 -7.03 -2.26 18.60
N LEU A 105 -6.06 -2.62 17.75
CA LEU A 105 -5.30 -1.65 16.95
C LEU A 105 -6.22 -0.85 16.02
N LEU A 106 -7.18 -1.51 15.36
CA LEU A 106 -8.09 -0.82 14.46
C LEU A 106 -9.10 0.07 15.16
N LYS A 107 -9.55 -0.34 16.34
CA LYS A 107 -10.39 0.51 17.19
C LYS A 107 -9.64 1.77 17.65
N GLU A 108 -8.33 1.67 17.83
CA GLU A 108 -7.48 2.82 18.19
C GLU A 108 -7.30 3.79 17.02
N ASN A 109 -7.01 3.28 15.82
CA ASN A 109 -6.78 4.12 14.65
C ASN A 109 -7.09 3.37 13.32
N PRO A 110 -8.10 3.81 12.53
CA PRO A 110 -8.45 3.17 11.26
C PRO A 110 -7.36 3.30 10.19
N ARG A 111 -6.38 4.21 10.37
CA ARG A 111 -5.23 4.39 9.46
C ARG A 111 -4.30 3.17 9.40
N PHE A 112 -4.48 2.20 10.29
CA PHE A 112 -3.86 0.88 10.16
C PHE A 112 -4.29 0.12 8.89
N LEU A 113 -5.52 0.37 8.41
CA LEU A 113 -6.04 -0.27 7.20
C LEU A 113 -6.19 0.67 6.01
N VAL A 114 -6.68 1.90 6.22
CA VAL A 114 -6.98 2.83 5.13
C VAL A 114 -6.13 4.09 5.23
N ASN A 115 -5.53 4.50 4.12
CA ASN A 115 -4.88 5.79 4.03
C ASN A 115 -5.91 6.83 3.61
N THR A 116 -6.37 7.61 4.59
CA THR A 116 -7.40 8.64 4.45
C THR A 116 -7.04 9.75 3.45
N ASN A 117 -5.77 9.87 3.05
CA ASN A 117 -5.32 10.91 2.13
C ASN A 117 -5.48 10.52 0.66
N ASN A 118 -5.58 9.23 0.34
CA ASN A 118 -5.60 8.76 -1.04
C ASN A 118 -6.53 7.58 -1.31
N ASP A 119 -7.38 7.21 -0.36
CA ASP A 119 -8.37 6.14 -0.47
C ASP A 119 -7.79 4.74 -0.73
N LEU A 120 -6.48 4.57 -0.50
CA LEU A 120 -5.80 3.31 -0.72
C LEU A 120 -5.55 2.55 0.58
N PRO A 121 -5.36 1.22 0.52
CA PRO A 121 -4.92 0.44 1.66
C PRO A 121 -3.57 0.91 2.19
N THR A 122 -3.47 0.99 3.51
CA THR A 122 -2.20 1.27 4.16
C THR A 122 -1.22 0.13 3.89
N ILE A 123 0.01 0.52 3.51
CA ILE A 123 1.11 -0.42 3.34
C ILE A 123 1.64 -0.76 4.72
N VAL A 124 1.48 -2.02 5.11
CA VAL A 124 1.90 -2.54 6.42
C VAL A 124 3.33 -3.04 6.39
N GLN A 125 3.80 -3.52 5.22
CA GLN A 125 5.18 -3.98 5.03
C GLN A 125 5.78 -3.37 3.75
N GLU A 126 6.57 -2.32 3.92
CA GLU A 126 7.11 -1.50 2.83
C GLU A 126 7.95 -2.28 1.81
N GLY A 127 8.84 -3.17 2.27
CA GLY A 127 9.75 -3.90 1.38
C GLY A 127 9.07 -4.78 0.33
N TYR A 128 7.83 -5.23 0.59
CA TYR A 128 7.01 -5.99 -0.38
C TYR A 128 5.79 -5.18 -0.85
N ARG A 129 5.58 -3.99 -0.29
CA ARG A 129 4.34 -3.20 -0.37
C ARG A 129 3.08 -4.00 -0.05
N TYR A 130 3.14 -4.84 0.99
CA TYR A 130 1.95 -5.57 1.43
C TYR A 130 0.98 -4.65 2.17
N ASN A 131 -0.28 -4.66 1.73
CA ASN A 131 -1.41 -4.27 2.57
C ASN A 131 -1.77 -5.39 3.57
N ALA A 132 -2.66 -5.10 4.52
CA ALA A 132 -3.06 -6.09 5.52
C ALA A 132 -3.73 -7.34 4.91
N LEU A 133 -4.43 -7.22 3.78
CA LEU A 133 -5.09 -8.35 3.13
C LEU A 133 -4.07 -9.34 2.55
N HIS A 134 -2.99 -8.86 1.94
CA HIS A 134 -1.86 -9.71 1.51
C HIS A 134 -1.30 -10.53 2.69
N ILE A 135 -1.07 -9.88 3.83
CA ILE A 135 -0.49 -10.53 5.02
C ILE A 135 -1.44 -11.58 5.59
N SER A 136 -2.74 -11.28 5.66
CA SER A 136 -3.75 -12.23 6.14
C SER A 136 -3.88 -13.46 5.22
N CYS A 137 -3.85 -13.27 3.90
CA CYS A 137 -3.84 -14.34 2.91
C CYS A 137 -2.52 -15.12 2.92
N ARG A 138 -1.38 -14.49 3.22
CA ARG A 138 -0.10 -15.20 3.34
C ARG A 138 -0.03 -16.05 4.62
N SER A 139 -0.66 -15.58 5.71
CA SER A 139 -0.63 -16.23 7.03
C SER A 139 -1.80 -17.20 7.30
N SER A 140 -2.70 -17.38 6.34
CA SER A 140 -3.93 -18.19 6.50
C SER A 140 -4.80 -17.69 7.66
N ASN A 141 -4.92 -16.36 7.81
CA ASN A 141 -5.75 -15.75 8.83
C ASN A 141 -7.10 -15.32 8.24
N PHE A 142 -8.06 -16.25 8.22
CA PHE A 142 -9.40 -16.01 7.67
C PHE A 142 -10.16 -14.92 8.42
N TYR A 143 -10.05 -14.89 9.75
CA TYR A 143 -10.73 -13.90 10.58
C TYR A 143 -10.34 -12.48 10.15
N VAL A 144 -9.04 -12.20 10.11
CA VAL A 144 -8.54 -10.88 9.69
C VAL A 144 -8.92 -10.59 8.23
N ALA A 145 -8.77 -11.55 7.31
CA ALA A 145 -9.14 -11.34 5.91
C ALA A 145 -10.62 -10.92 5.76
N LYS A 146 -11.51 -11.61 6.48
CA LYS A 146 -12.94 -11.28 6.50
C LYS A 146 -13.18 -9.91 7.14
N ARG A 147 -12.59 -9.63 8.30
CA ARG A 147 -12.76 -8.36 9.01
C ARG A 147 -12.32 -7.15 8.18
N ILE A 148 -11.19 -7.27 7.47
CA ILE A 148 -10.71 -6.21 6.56
C ILE A 148 -11.75 -5.90 5.48
N LEU A 149 -12.32 -6.93 4.86
CA LEU A 149 -13.32 -6.77 3.80
C LEU A 149 -14.66 -6.29 4.35
N ASP A 150 -15.06 -6.75 5.54
CA ASP A 150 -16.25 -6.24 6.24
C ASP A 150 -16.11 -4.73 6.48
N PHE A 151 -14.94 -4.26 6.96
CA PHE A 151 -14.68 -2.83 7.16
C PHE A 151 -14.65 -2.03 5.86
N ALA A 152 -14.09 -2.59 4.80
CA ALA A 152 -14.09 -1.94 3.48
C ALA A 152 -15.52 -1.74 2.94
N CYS A 153 -16.48 -2.57 3.35
CA CYS A 153 -17.90 -2.46 3.00
C CYS A 153 -18.75 -1.72 4.05
N ASP A 154 -18.18 -1.36 5.20
CA ASP A 154 -18.90 -0.67 6.28
C ASP A 154 -18.76 0.85 6.09
N TYR A 155 -19.84 1.46 5.58
CA TYR A 155 -19.86 2.90 5.33
C TYR A 155 -19.79 3.72 6.61
N ASN A 156 -20.32 3.23 7.74
CA ASN A 156 -20.24 3.96 9.00
C ASN A 156 -18.78 3.99 9.48
N TRP A 157 -18.10 2.83 9.42
CA TRP A 157 -16.69 2.75 9.77
C TRP A 157 -15.82 3.64 8.87
N LEU A 158 -16.08 3.68 7.56
CA LEU A 158 -15.36 4.57 6.64
C LEU A 158 -15.66 6.04 6.95
N THR A 159 -16.92 6.42 7.15
CA THR A 159 -17.30 7.79 7.53
C THR A 159 -16.56 8.23 8.79
N ASP A 160 -16.47 7.38 9.80
CA ASP A 160 -15.70 7.65 11.01
C ASP A 160 -14.20 7.77 10.71
N ALA A 161 -13.65 6.88 9.88
CA ALA A 161 -12.24 6.88 9.52
C ALA A 161 -11.79 8.14 8.77
N TYR A 162 -12.61 8.60 7.82
CA TYR A 162 -12.36 9.82 7.05
C TYR A 162 -12.76 11.10 7.80
N GLY A 163 -13.65 11.00 8.78
CA GLY A 163 -14.28 12.16 9.43
C GLY A 163 -15.29 12.88 8.54
N THR A 164 -15.78 12.22 7.49
CA THR A 164 -16.75 12.78 6.55
C THR A 164 -17.49 11.66 5.81
N ASP A 165 -18.77 11.88 5.50
CA ASP A 165 -19.62 11.02 4.70
C ASP A 165 -19.52 11.29 3.18
N ALA A 166 -18.88 12.40 2.79
CA ALA A 166 -18.81 12.85 1.41
C ALA A 166 -18.12 11.82 0.51
N GLY A 167 -18.87 11.17 -0.38
CA GLY A 167 -18.32 10.18 -1.33
C GLY A 167 -17.86 8.87 -0.69
N VAL A 168 -18.39 8.50 0.49
CA VAL A 168 -17.99 7.29 1.21
C VAL A 168 -18.18 6.00 0.40
N LYS A 169 -19.20 5.97 -0.47
CA LYS A 169 -19.48 4.82 -1.33
C LYS A 169 -18.40 4.66 -2.40
N GLU A 170 -18.06 5.73 -3.10
CA GLU A 170 -17.01 5.73 -4.12
C GLU A 170 -15.65 5.40 -3.49
N ARG A 171 -15.37 5.94 -2.29
CA ARG A 171 -14.17 5.59 -1.51
C ARG A 171 -14.15 4.12 -1.13
N SER A 172 -15.28 3.57 -0.68
CA SER A 172 -15.41 2.14 -0.37
C SER A 172 -15.09 1.27 -1.59
N GLU A 173 -15.62 1.63 -2.76
CA GLU A 173 -15.38 0.91 -4.02
C GLU A 173 -13.89 0.95 -4.42
N VAL A 174 -13.26 2.12 -4.37
CA VAL A 174 -11.81 2.28 -4.65
C VAL A 174 -10.96 1.52 -3.64
N PHE A 175 -11.26 1.64 -2.35
CA PHE A 175 -10.53 0.97 -1.29
C PHE A 175 -10.64 -0.56 -1.40
N LEU A 176 -11.84 -1.07 -1.70
CA LEU A 176 -12.09 -2.49 -1.89
C LEU A 176 -11.40 -3.04 -3.14
N ASP A 177 -11.46 -2.35 -4.28
CA ASP A 177 -10.73 -2.74 -5.49
C ASP A 177 -9.22 -2.79 -5.21
N ALA A 178 -8.69 -1.76 -4.56
CA ALA A 178 -7.27 -1.69 -4.22
C ALA A 178 -6.84 -2.77 -3.22
N LEU A 179 -7.69 -3.13 -2.24
CA LEU A 179 -7.43 -4.25 -1.34
C LEU A 179 -7.31 -5.56 -2.11
N LEU A 180 -8.27 -5.85 -3.00
CA LEU A 180 -8.40 -7.14 -3.69
C LEU A 180 -7.40 -7.32 -4.83
N ASN A 181 -7.06 -6.25 -5.55
CA ASN A 181 -6.44 -6.33 -6.87
C ASN A 181 -5.08 -5.64 -6.99
N THR A 182 -4.67 -4.84 -6.01
CA THR A 182 -3.32 -4.26 -6.03
C THR A 182 -2.31 -5.38 -5.81
N PRO A 183 -1.36 -5.60 -6.73
CA PRO A 183 -0.35 -6.62 -6.57
C PRO A 183 0.78 -6.17 -5.63
N ASP A 184 1.51 -7.14 -5.07
CA ASP A 184 2.74 -6.87 -4.34
C ASP A 184 3.85 -6.32 -5.26
N LEU A 185 4.88 -5.72 -4.66
CA LEU A 185 5.98 -5.13 -5.41
C LEU A 185 6.89 -6.18 -6.06
N ILE A 186 7.05 -7.34 -5.42
CA ILE A 186 8.15 -8.26 -5.75
C ILE A 186 7.75 -9.24 -6.84
N GLU A 187 6.59 -9.88 -6.74
CA GLU A 187 6.16 -10.93 -7.66
C GLU A 187 4.96 -10.50 -8.52
N ASN A 188 4.42 -9.31 -8.29
CA ASN A 188 3.11 -8.87 -8.78
C ASN A 188 1.97 -9.82 -8.34
N ASN A 189 2.09 -10.44 -7.16
CA ASN A 189 1.05 -11.30 -6.60
C ASN A 189 -0.01 -10.47 -5.89
N THR A 190 -1.28 -10.67 -6.24
CA THR A 190 -2.43 -10.16 -5.48
C THR A 190 -2.71 -11.01 -4.23
N PRO A 191 -3.57 -10.58 -3.29
CA PRO A 191 -3.97 -11.42 -2.16
C PRO A 191 -4.55 -12.77 -2.59
N LEU A 192 -5.26 -12.83 -3.72
CA LEU A 192 -5.81 -14.08 -4.27
C LEU A 192 -4.69 -15.05 -4.69
N HIS A 193 -3.56 -14.57 -5.23
CA HIS A 193 -2.40 -15.42 -5.51
C HIS A 193 -1.88 -16.08 -4.23
N TYR A 194 -1.79 -15.35 -3.11
CA TYR A 194 -1.35 -15.92 -1.84
C TYR A 194 -2.35 -16.95 -1.30
N ALA A 195 -3.64 -16.63 -1.33
CA ALA A 195 -4.69 -17.55 -0.88
C ALA A 195 -4.65 -18.88 -1.64
N CYS A 196 -4.48 -18.83 -2.98
CA CYS A 196 -4.29 -20.02 -3.81
C CYS A 196 -2.93 -20.70 -3.57
N LYS A 197 -1.82 -19.96 -3.50
CA LYS A 197 -0.48 -20.50 -3.22
C LYS A 197 -0.45 -21.35 -1.95
N PHE A 198 -1.26 -20.99 -0.94
CA PHE A 198 -1.36 -21.72 0.32
C PHE A 198 -2.63 -22.59 0.45
N ALA A 199 -3.44 -22.72 -0.62
CA ALA A 199 -4.65 -23.55 -0.66
C ALA A 199 -5.66 -23.26 0.45
N GLN A 200 -5.95 -21.97 0.69
CA GLN A 200 -6.86 -21.49 1.72
C GLN A 200 -8.28 -21.35 1.17
N LEU A 201 -9.08 -22.42 1.24
CA LEU A 201 -10.35 -22.49 0.50
C LEU A 201 -11.35 -21.43 0.95
N ASP A 202 -11.43 -21.19 2.25
CA ASP A 202 -12.38 -20.24 2.81
C ASP A 202 -12.01 -18.80 2.46
N ILE A 203 -10.71 -18.48 2.43
CA ILE A 203 -10.23 -17.17 1.98
C ILE A 203 -10.45 -17.01 0.48
N VAL A 204 -10.18 -18.03 -0.34
CA VAL A 204 -10.45 -17.94 -1.79
C VAL A 204 -11.93 -17.70 -2.06
N LYS A 205 -12.83 -18.44 -1.40
CA LYS A 205 -14.28 -18.20 -1.50
C LYS A 205 -14.67 -16.79 -1.06
N LEU A 206 -14.11 -16.32 0.04
CA LEU A 206 -14.34 -14.97 0.54
C LEU A 206 -13.93 -13.92 -0.49
N LEU A 207 -12.70 -14.01 -1.03
CA LEU A 207 -12.21 -13.04 -2.02
C LEU A 207 -13.00 -13.09 -3.32
N THR A 208 -13.23 -14.29 -3.88
CA THR A 208 -13.93 -14.44 -5.16
C THR A 208 -15.44 -14.20 -5.05
N GLY A 209 -15.99 -14.11 -3.83
CA GLY A 209 -17.36 -13.66 -3.59
C GLY A 209 -17.59 -12.19 -3.94
N PHE A 210 -16.53 -11.38 -3.99
CA PHE A 210 -16.61 -9.99 -4.45
C PHE A 210 -16.54 -9.93 -5.99
N PRO A 211 -17.53 -9.33 -6.68
CA PRO A 211 -17.53 -9.22 -8.14
C PRO A 211 -16.33 -8.46 -8.71
N THR A 212 -15.76 -7.53 -7.94
CA THR A 212 -14.59 -6.72 -8.31
C THR A 212 -13.28 -7.50 -8.23
N CYS A 213 -13.24 -8.70 -7.62
CA CYS A 213 -12.03 -9.49 -7.50
C CYS A 213 -11.54 -10.04 -8.85
N LYS A 214 -10.35 -9.65 -9.28
CA LYS A 214 -9.73 -10.08 -10.57
C LYS A 214 -9.13 -11.47 -10.43
N ARG A 215 -9.92 -12.48 -10.81
CA ARG A 215 -9.59 -13.90 -10.63
C ARG A 215 -8.46 -14.41 -11.54
N GLU A 216 -8.25 -13.75 -12.68
CA GLU A 216 -7.31 -14.18 -13.73
C GLU A 216 -6.11 -13.23 -13.88
N GLN A 217 -5.93 -12.27 -12.97
CA GLN A 217 -4.80 -11.34 -13.03
C GLN A 217 -3.49 -12.11 -12.96
N ARG A 218 -2.58 -11.87 -13.92
CA ARG A 218 -1.32 -12.60 -13.99
C ARG A 218 -0.20 -11.87 -13.25
N ASN A 219 0.60 -12.63 -12.52
CA ASN A 219 1.79 -12.13 -11.82
C ASN A 219 2.99 -11.94 -12.78
N LYS A 220 4.18 -11.57 -12.27
CA LYS A 220 5.38 -11.37 -13.10
C LYS A 220 5.89 -12.62 -13.82
N TYR A 221 5.44 -13.80 -13.39
CA TYR A 221 5.75 -15.08 -14.00
C TYR A 221 4.67 -15.53 -14.98
N ASN A 222 3.73 -14.64 -15.32
CA ASN A 222 2.58 -14.92 -16.18
C ASN A 222 1.63 -15.98 -15.61
N GLU A 223 1.60 -16.17 -14.30
CA GLU A 223 0.73 -17.14 -13.62
C GLU A 223 -0.51 -16.44 -13.08
N ALA A 224 -1.68 -17.04 -13.32
CA ALA A 224 -2.91 -16.66 -12.64
C ALA A 224 -2.90 -17.19 -11.19
N PRO A 225 -3.77 -16.68 -10.29
CA PRO A 225 -3.85 -17.18 -8.93
C PRO A 225 -4.02 -18.69 -8.84
N LEU A 226 -4.81 -19.30 -9.72
CA LEU A 226 -5.05 -20.74 -9.72
C LEU A 226 -3.79 -21.55 -10.04
N ASP A 227 -2.92 -21.04 -10.91
CA ASP A 227 -1.65 -21.67 -11.30
C ASP A 227 -0.71 -21.83 -10.09
N MET A 228 -0.84 -20.97 -9.08
CA MET A 228 -0.06 -21.02 -7.84
C MET A 228 -0.33 -22.30 -7.01
N LEU A 229 -1.41 -23.04 -7.30
CA LEU A 229 -1.65 -24.35 -6.69
C LEU A 229 -0.60 -25.38 -7.09
N CYS A 230 -0.03 -25.26 -8.28
CA CYS A 230 0.97 -26.20 -8.79
C CYS A 230 2.38 -25.94 -8.26
N ARG A 231 2.58 -24.87 -7.47
CA ARG A 231 3.85 -24.56 -6.81
C ARG A 231 4.01 -25.28 -5.47
N GLY A 232 5.18 -25.86 -5.22
CA GLY A 232 5.57 -26.45 -3.93
C GLY A 232 6.23 -27.82 -4.06
N SER A 233 6.67 -28.38 -2.93
CA SER A 233 7.22 -29.76 -2.90
C SER A 233 6.13 -30.80 -3.16
N LYS A 234 6.53 -32.05 -3.43
CA LYS A 234 5.60 -33.17 -3.65
C LYS A 234 4.61 -33.35 -2.49
N GLU A 235 5.05 -33.13 -1.26
CA GLU A 235 4.26 -33.21 -0.03
C GLU A 235 3.20 -32.10 0.03
N VAL A 236 3.57 -30.88 -0.36
CA VAL A 236 2.64 -29.75 -0.46
C VAL A 236 1.60 -30.02 -1.55
N LEU A 237 2.01 -30.52 -2.70
CA LEU A 237 1.11 -30.81 -3.83
C LEU A 237 0.09 -31.92 -3.51
N LYS A 238 0.47 -32.95 -2.73
CA LYS A 238 -0.49 -33.96 -2.25
C LYS A 238 -1.63 -33.33 -1.44
N LYS A 239 -1.32 -32.38 -0.55
CA LYS A 239 -2.34 -31.65 0.22
C LYS A 239 -3.21 -30.78 -0.69
N LYS A 240 -2.62 -30.10 -1.68
CA LYS A 240 -3.33 -29.24 -2.63
C LYS A 240 -4.22 -30.01 -3.63
N ARG A 241 -3.99 -31.31 -3.86
CA ARG A 241 -4.83 -32.12 -4.77
C ARG A 241 -6.30 -32.20 -4.31
N ASN A 242 -6.53 -32.39 -3.01
CA ASN A 242 -7.89 -32.38 -2.44
C ASN A 242 -8.52 -30.98 -2.52
N TYR A 243 -7.69 -29.94 -2.38
CA TYR A 243 -8.12 -28.56 -2.57
C TYR A 243 -8.57 -28.29 -4.00
N ALA A 244 -7.78 -28.66 -5.02
CA ALA A 244 -8.11 -28.42 -6.42
C ALA A 244 -9.46 -29.03 -6.82
N ARG A 245 -9.79 -30.22 -6.30
CA ARG A 245 -11.12 -30.83 -6.49
C ARG A 245 -12.25 -30.00 -5.90
N LYS A 246 -12.07 -29.50 -4.67
CA LYS A 246 -13.06 -28.63 -4.01
C LYS A 246 -13.16 -27.27 -4.69
N LEU A 247 -12.05 -26.70 -5.15
CA LEU A 247 -12.04 -25.42 -5.82
C LEU A 247 -12.65 -25.52 -7.22
N HIS A 248 -12.41 -26.60 -7.96
CA HIS A 248 -13.09 -26.84 -9.24
C HIS A 248 -14.61 -26.90 -9.08
N PHE A 249 -15.10 -27.51 -7.99
CA PHE A 249 -16.51 -27.49 -7.65
C PHE A 249 -17.02 -26.07 -7.35
N VAL A 250 -16.22 -25.26 -6.67
CA VAL A 250 -16.52 -23.85 -6.38
C VAL A 250 -16.50 -22.99 -7.66
N SER A 251 -15.52 -23.16 -8.55
CA SER A 251 -15.46 -22.44 -9.83
C SER A 251 -16.60 -22.82 -10.76
N LEU A 252 -17.06 -24.08 -10.73
CA LEU A 252 -18.26 -24.53 -11.43
C LEU A 252 -19.52 -23.85 -10.89
N ILE A 253 -19.65 -23.67 -9.57
CA ILE A 253 -20.76 -22.89 -8.98
C ILE A 253 -20.71 -21.43 -9.46
N PHE A 254 -19.53 -20.82 -9.54
CA PHE A 254 -19.37 -19.44 -10.02
C PHE A 254 -19.68 -19.23 -11.51
N LEU A 255 -19.73 -20.30 -12.32
CA LEU A 255 -20.12 -20.25 -13.74
C LEU A 255 -21.62 -20.46 -13.94
N LEU A 256 -22.37 -20.80 -12.88
CA LEU A 256 -23.80 -21.12 -12.91
C LEU A 256 -24.70 -20.03 -12.30
N ILE A 257 -24.14 -18.90 -11.88
CA ILE A 257 -24.85 -17.72 -11.36
C ILE A 257 -24.55 -16.55 -12.29
#